data_AF-A0A2V8PC47-F1
#
_entry.id   AF-A0A2V8PC47-F1
#
_cell.length_a   1.000
_cell.length_b   1.000
_cell.length_c   1.000
_cell.angle_alpha   90.00
_cell.angle_beta   90.00
_cell.angle_gamma   90.00
#
_symmetry.space_group_name_H-M   'P 1'
#
loop_
_entity.id
_entity.type
_entity.pdbx_description
1 polymer ?
#
loop_
_entity_poly.entity_id
_entity_poly.type
_entity_poly.pdbx_seq_one_letter_code
_entity_poly.pdbx_strand_id
1 'polypeptide(L)'
;VASPLPSPQATAQKSPAPLGKHCGDSPPANPANCKLNIDQPFSPGCNVPFSGAQSHDIDLHCPNEGCAKNDNDKAQNKVKNNLCASGTPIQISETSIDKLQAAVDQLVQQGNFSYGDKAPQPSDRAKLQGLSTVDVNGNPVTLGEGNLVTLEAFVLDAKHDDTYVLGSGPEGFKGEGVNCNNSLFDWNDIHIALGQTAAAEECSSVTAEIIPHFRPPLWDRFDTNECTSPHVTNPLPVRGQRVRITGQLFFDGSHTPGSCGGPMGPHAFPRRAVWEIHPVYAIEVFDAAKNKFVTLEEWAQGK
;
A
#
# COMPACT_ATOMS: atom_id res chain seq x y z
N VAL A 1 26.12 -52.65 -19.58
CA VAL A 1 24.64 -52.50 -19.51
C VAL A 1 24.37 -51.34 -18.56
N ALA A 2 24.09 -50.16 -19.11
CA ALA A 2 23.84 -48.95 -18.33
C ALA A 2 22.32 -48.81 -18.10
N SER A 3 21.91 -48.64 -16.85
CA SER A 3 20.51 -48.43 -16.46
C SER A 3 20.04 -47.04 -16.89
N PRO A 4 18.77 -46.88 -17.31
CA PRO A 4 18.25 -45.58 -17.73
C PRO A 4 17.97 -44.68 -16.53
N LEU A 5 18.25 -43.38 -16.71
CA LEU A 5 17.89 -42.30 -15.77
C LEU A 5 16.36 -42.14 -15.70
N PRO A 6 15.78 -41.86 -14.51
CA PRO A 6 14.36 -41.62 -14.37
C PRO A 6 13.96 -40.26 -14.96
N SER A 7 12.84 -40.25 -15.68
CA SER A 7 12.23 -39.03 -16.23
C SER A 7 11.75 -38.09 -15.11
N PRO A 8 11.79 -36.76 -15.32
CA PRO A 8 11.27 -35.80 -14.35
C PRO A 8 9.75 -35.96 -14.24
N GLN A 9 9.27 -36.27 -13.04
CA GLN A 9 7.85 -36.28 -12.73
C GLN A 9 7.29 -34.87 -12.92
N ALA A 10 6.23 -34.77 -13.73
CA ALA A 10 5.43 -33.57 -13.85
C ALA A 10 4.92 -33.17 -12.45
N THR A 11 5.30 -31.98 -12.00
CA THR A 11 4.72 -31.37 -10.81
C THR A 11 3.23 -31.16 -11.05
N ALA A 12 2.41 -31.84 -10.24
CA ALA A 12 0.97 -31.63 -10.24
C ALA A 12 0.66 -30.15 -9.98
N GLN A 13 0.02 -29.47 -10.94
CA GLN A 13 -0.57 -28.16 -10.70
C GLN A 13 -1.54 -28.30 -9.52
N LYS A 14 -1.24 -27.62 -8.40
CA LYS A 14 -2.24 -27.36 -7.37
C LYS A 14 -3.43 -26.70 -8.06
N SER A 15 -4.63 -27.25 -7.86
CA SER A 15 -5.86 -26.58 -8.25
C SER A 15 -5.84 -25.15 -7.68
N PRO A 16 -6.25 -24.13 -8.44
CA PRO A 16 -6.33 -22.78 -7.91
C PRO A 16 -7.23 -22.79 -6.68
N ALA A 17 -6.84 -22.02 -5.66
CA ALA A 17 -7.69 -21.82 -4.49
C ALA A 17 -9.07 -21.32 -4.96
N PRO A 18 -10.17 -21.66 -4.26
CA PRO A 18 -11.46 -21.07 -4.59
C PRO A 18 -11.34 -19.54 -4.49
N LEU A 19 -11.71 -18.83 -5.56
CA LEU A 19 -11.79 -17.38 -5.55
C LEU A 19 -12.68 -16.90 -4.40
N GLY A 20 -12.38 -15.72 -3.87
CA GLY A 20 -13.19 -15.07 -2.84
C GLY A 20 -14.67 -15.01 -3.24
N LYS A 21 -15.56 -15.12 -2.24
CA LYS A 21 -17.01 -15.21 -2.43
C LYS A 21 -17.60 -14.13 -3.33
N HIS A 22 -17.01 -12.93 -3.31
CA HIS A 22 -17.51 -11.73 -3.98
C HIS A 22 -16.75 -11.35 -5.26
N CYS A 23 -15.77 -12.15 -5.70
CA CYS A 23 -14.91 -11.79 -6.85
C CYS A 23 -15.68 -11.63 -8.17
N GLY A 24 -16.84 -12.27 -8.30
CA GLY A 24 -17.71 -12.18 -9.48
C GLY A 24 -18.85 -11.16 -9.36
N ASP A 25 -18.93 -10.41 -8.24
CA ASP A 25 -20.00 -9.45 -8.03
C ASP A 25 -19.85 -8.25 -8.95
N SER A 26 -20.96 -7.67 -9.39
CA SER A 26 -20.96 -6.43 -10.18
C SER A 26 -20.82 -5.20 -9.27
N PRO A 27 -20.27 -4.08 -9.77
CA PRO A 27 -20.16 -2.85 -9.00
C PRO A 27 -21.51 -2.43 -8.41
N PRO A 28 -21.59 -2.15 -7.09
CA PRO A 28 -22.79 -1.60 -6.47
C PRO A 28 -23.02 -0.16 -6.96
N ALA A 29 -24.28 0.29 -6.94
CA ALA A 29 -24.59 1.69 -7.20
C ALA A 29 -24.09 2.56 -6.03
N ASN A 30 -23.08 3.40 -6.29
CA ASN A 30 -22.41 4.35 -5.40
C ASN A 30 -22.65 4.12 -3.88
N PRO A 31 -21.89 3.21 -3.25
CA PRO A 31 -22.15 2.72 -1.90
C PRO A 31 -21.62 3.65 -0.81
N ALA A 32 -21.53 4.97 -1.01
CA ALA A 32 -20.94 5.89 -0.02
C ALA A 32 -21.61 5.73 1.36
N ASN A 33 -20.91 5.07 2.29
CA ASN A 33 -21.44 4.71 3.60
C ASN A 33 -21.07 5.73 4.69
N CYS A 34 -20.49 6.87 4.31
CA CYS A 34 -20.13 7.91 5.26
C CYS A 34 -21.36 8.58 5.89
N LYS A 35 -21.59 8.31 7.17
CA LYS A 35 -22.74 8.86 7.92
C LYS A 35 -22.57 10.31 8.39
N LEU A 36 -21.45 10.94 8.07
CA LEU A 36 -21.11 12.29 8.54
C LEU A 36 -21.63 13.41 7.63
N ASN A 37 -22.37 13.08 6.55
CA ASN A 37 -22.77 14.03 5.51
C ASN A 37 -21.58 14.87 5.02
N ILE A 38 -20.47 14.20 4.77
CA ILE A 38 -19.25 14.82 4.27
C ILE A 38 -19.35 14.80 2.75
N ASP A 39 -19.34 16.00 2.19
CA ASP A 39 -19.30 16.28 0.76
C ASP A 39 -18.44 17.53 0.59
N GLN A 40 -17.12 17.34 0.64
CA GLN A 40 -16.14 18.40 0.58
C GLN A 40 -14.96 17.95 -0.29
N PRO A 41 -14.37 18.86 -1.07
CA PRO A 41 -13.29 18.49 -1.96
C PRO A 41 -12.02 18.13 -1.19
N PHE A 42 -11.26 17.22 -1.76
CA PHE A 42 -9.89 16.97 -1.36
C PHE A 42 -9.03 18.20 -1.67
N SER A 43 -8.12 18.53 -0.74
CA SER A 43 -7.14 19.58 -0.96
C SER A 43 -5.73 18.98 -0.98
N PRO A 44 -5.05 18.98 -2.14
CA PRO A 44 -3.68 18.48 -2.21
C PRO A 44 -2.72 19.30 -1.36
N GLY A 45 -3.00 20.59 -1.10
CA GLY A 45 -2.12 21.49 -0.34
C GLY A 45 -0.85 21.95 -1.07
N CYS A 46 -0.53 21.33 -2.20
CA CYS A 46 0.61 21.64 -3.06
C CYS A 46 0.31 21.20 -4.51
N ASN A 47 1.31 21.32 -5.40
CA ASN A 47 1.22 20.66 -6.70
C ASN A 47 1.38 19.15 -6.50
N VAL A 48 0.49 18.38 -7.13
CA VAL A 48 0.53 16.91 -7.09
C VAL A 48 1.89 16.41 -7.61
N PRO A 49 2.56 15.47 -6.92
CA PRO A 49 3.98 15.15 -7.15
C PRO A 49 4.25 14.18 -8.32
N PHE A 50 3.23 13.85 -9.13
CA PHE A 50 3.33 12.92 -10.26
C PHE A 50 2.74 13.49 -11.54
N SER A 51 3.29 13.05 -12.68
CA SER A 51 2.78 13.38 -14.00
C SER A 51 1.50 12.63 -14.33
N GLY A 52 0.64 13.22 -15.16
CA GLY A 52 -0.60 12.58 -15.61
C GLY A 52 -1.68 12.52 -14.53
N ALA A 53 -1.55 13.32 -13.48
CA ALA A 53 -2.59 13.48 -12.46
C ALA A 53 -3.94 13.85 -13.10
N GLN A 54 -4.99 13.17 -12.67
CA GLN A 54 -6.35 13.37 -13.19
C GLN A 54 -7.33 13.44 -12.03
N SER A 55 -8.22 14.43 -12.03
CA SER A 55 -9.28 14.53 -11.02
C SER A 55 -10.32 13.42 -11.20
N HIS A 56 -10.74 12.85 -10.07
CA HIS A 56 -11.75 11.80 -9.94
C HIS A 56 -12.93 12.26 -9.10
N ASP A 57 -14.00 11.46 -9.08
CA ASP A 57 -15.21 11.74 -8.28
C ASP A 57 -14.90 11.90 -6.78
N ILE A 58 -14.00 11.06 -6.26
CA ILE A 58 -13.56 11.14 -4.85
C ILE A 58 -12.92 12.49 -4.50
N ASP A 59 -12.21 13.14 -5.44
CA ASP A 59 -11.55 14.43 -5.20
C ASP A 59 -12.55 15.57 -4.96
N LEU A 60 -13.79 15.41 -5.42
CA LEU A 60 -14.85 16.40 -5.26
C LEU A 60 -15.62 16.22 -3.96
N HIS A 61 -15.63 15.00 -3.41
CA HIS A 61 -16.59 14.56 -2.42
C HIS A 61 -15.95 14.06 -1.11
N CYS A 62 -14.67 13.67 -1.12
CA CYS A 62 -13.97 13.17 0.06
C CYS A 62 -12.79 14.09 0.46
N PRO A 63 -12.86 14.76 1.62
CA PRO A 63 -11.79 15.64 2.10
C PRO A 63 -10.62 14.83 2.68
N ASN A 64 -9.50 15.50 2.97
CA ASN A 64 -8.28 14.86 3.47
C ASN A 64 -8.48 14.01 4.74
N GLU A 65 -9.41 14.36 5.62
CA GLU A 65 -9.76 13.58 6.81
C GLU A 65 -10.62 12.33 6.51
N GLY A 66 -11.15 12.19 5.30
CA GLY A 66 -12.14 11.19 4.94
C GLY A 66 -13.38 11.28 5.84
N CYS A 67 -13.90 10.12 6.23
CA CYS A 67 -15.05 9.98 7.13
C CYS A 67 -14.66 9.80 8.61
N ALA A 68 -13.46 10.25 9.01
CA ALA A 68 -12.99 10.11 10.38
C ALA A 68 -13.78 10.97 11.38
N LYS A 69 -14.21 10.35 12.50
CA LYS A 69 -14.91 11.05 13.60
C LYS A 69 -13.94 11.60 14.64
N ASN A 70 -12.99 10.76 15.03
CA ASN A 70 -12.10 11.01 16.15
C ASN A 70 -10.84 11.72 15.68
N ASP A 71 -10.19 12.47 16.56
CA ASP A 71 -9.07 13.34 16.16
C ASP A 71 -7.81 12.56 15.77
N ASN A 72 -7.57 11.39 16.38
CA ASN A 72 -6.49 10.48 16.01
C ASN A 72 -6.66 9.97 14.57
N ASP A 73 -7.86 9.53 14.20
CA ASP A 73 -8.16 9.02 12.86
C ASP A 73 -8.07 10.15 11.83
N LYS A 74 -8.59 11.34 12.15
CA LYS A 74 -8.44 12.53 11.29
C LYS A 74 -6.97 12.88 11.06
N ALA A 75 -6.15 12.83 12.11
CA ALA A 75 -4.72 13.14 12.00
C ALA A 75 -3.97 12.09 11.18
N GLN A 76 -4.29 10.80 11.35
CA GLN A 76 -3.74 9.74 10.50
C GLN A 76 -4.15 9.93 9.04
N ASN A 77 -5.45 10.13 8.77
CA ASN A 77 -5.98 10.30 7.42
C ASN A 77 -5.35 11.51 6.70
N LYS A 78 -5.11 12.63 7.39
CA LYS A 78 -4.38 13.77 6.81
C LYS A 78 -2.98 13.43 6.32
N VAL A 79 -2.27 12.58 7.08
CA VAL A 79 -0.92 12.15 6.69
C VAL A 79 -1.01 11.11 5.58
N LYS A 80 -1.93 10.15 5.69
CA LYS A 80 -2.23 9.15 4.66
C LYS A 80 -2.53 9.84 3.31
N ASN A 81 -3.27 10.95 3.34
CA ASN A 81 -3.62 11.77 2.18
C ASN A 81 -2.64 12.92 1.86
N ASN A 82 -1.44 12.96 2.46
CA ASN A 82 -0.49 14.04 2.23
C ASN A 82 0.28 13.81 0.92
N LEU A 83 0.05 14.65 -0.09
CA LEU A 83 0.78 14.64 -1.36
C LEU A 83 1.99 15.59 -1.39
N CYS A 84 2.35 16.21 -0.26
CA CYS A 84 3.31 17.32 -0.21
C CYS A 84 4.66 16.99 0.44
N ALA A 85 4.95 15.72 0.70
CA ALA A 85 6.31 15.34 1.08
C ALA A 85 7.28 15.77 -0.03
N SER A 86 8.36 16.45 0.34
CA SER A 86 9.28 17.10 -0.61
C SER A 86 10.74 16.90 -0.20
N GLY A 87 11.66 17.33 -1.05
CA GLY A 87 13.10 17.13 -0.89
C GLY A 87 13.63 16.00 -1.77
N THR A 88 14.88 15.60 -1.55
CA THR A 88 15.49 14.48 -2.26
C THR A 88 15.06 13.17 -1.61
N PRO A 89 14.46 12.22 -2.34
CA PRO A 89 14.12 10.92 -1.78
C PRO A 89 15.35 10.21 -1.22
N ILE A 90 15.25 9.72 0.02
CA ILE A 90 16.28 8.86 0.61
C ILE A 90 15.98 7.41 0.21
N GLN A 91 16.93 6.75 -0.45
CA GLN A 91 16.77 5.35 -0.79
C GLN A 91 16.90 4.48 0.47
N ILE A 92 15.84 3.73 0.76
CA ILE A 92 15.74 2.89 1.95
C ILE A 92 15.79 1.40 1.58
N SER A 93 15.95 0.57 2.60
CA SER A 93 15.86 -0.88 2.51
C SER A 93 14.93 -1.42 3.58
N GLU A 94 14.67 -2.71 3.54
CA GLU A 94 14.04 -3.44 4.64
C GLU A 94 14.75 -3.22 5.99
N THR A 95 16.09 -3.18 6.01
CA THR A 95 16.82 -2.89 7.27
C THR A 95 16.46 -1.50 7.81
N SER A 96 16.17 -0.54 6.93
CA SER A 96 15.73 0.80 7.32
C SER A 96 14.38 0.74 8.03
N ILE A 97 13.43 -0.01 7.47
CA ILE A 97 12.08 -0.19 7.99
C ILE A 97 12.09 -0.97 9.32
N ASP A 98 12.93 -2.00 9.47
CA ASP A 98 13.04 -2.76 10.73
C ASP A 98 13.48 -1.87 11.88
N LYS A 99 14.46 -1.00 11.64
CA LYS A 99 14.96 -0.06 12.65
C LYS A 99 13.91 0.97 13.03
N LEU A 100 13.14 1.46 12.06
CA LEU A 100 12.04 2.39 12.30
C LEU A 100 10.92 1.72 13.14
N GLN A 101 10.55 0.48 12.81
CA GLN A 101 9.56 -0.28 13.58
C GLN A 101 10.07 -0.54 15.01
N ALA A 102 11.31 -1.02 15.16
CA ALA A 102 11.91 -1.27 16.47
C ALA A 102 11.99 0.00 17.34
N ALA A 103 12.23 1.17 16.74
CA ALA A 103 12.21 2.44 17.46
C ALA A 103 10.81 2.76 18.01
N VAL A 104 9.74 2.53 17.23
CA VAL A 104 8.36 2.72 17.71
C VAL A 104 8.00 1.69 18.77
N ASP A 105 8.38 0.43 18.57
CA ASP A 105 8.13 -0.63 19.56
C ASP A 105 8.83 -0.34 20.89
N GLN A 106 10.02 0.26 20.85
CA GLN A 106 10.71 0.73 22.05
C GLN A 106 9.92 1.86 22.77
N LEU A 107 9.34 2.80 22.02
CA LEU A 107 8.47 3.83 22.62
C LEU A 107 7.23 3.22 23.28
N VAL A 108 6.64 2.19 22.66
CA VAL A 108 5.51 1.44 23.25
C VAL A 108 5.93 0.72 24.53
N GLN A 109 7.06 0.02 24.52
CA GLN A 109 7.58 -0.68 25.71
C GLN A 109 7.86 0.28 26.87
N GLN A 110 8.23 1.53 26.58
CA GLN A 110 8.43 2.58 27.59
C GLN A 110 7.13 3.24 28.07
N GLY A 111 5.98 2.88 27.50
CA GLY A 111 4.69 3.53 27.79
C GLY A 111 4.57 4.95 27.22
N ASN A 112 5.45 5.31 26.28
CA ASN A 112 5.51 6.64 25.68
C ASN A 112 4.71 6.75 24.38
N PHE A 113 4.18 5.63 23.87
CA PHE A 113 3.44 5.55 22.61
C PHE A 113 2.46 4.38 22.64
N SER A 114 1.39 4.45 21.84
CA SER A 114 0.40 3.37 21.69
C SER A 114 -0.17 3.40 20.28
N TYR A 115 -0.35 2.22 19.68
CA TYR A 115 -0.90 2.02 18.33
C TYR A 115 -1.51 0.61 18.21
N GLY A 116 -2.22 0.34 17.12
CA GLY A 116 -2.71 -1.00 16.79
C GLY A 116 -4.19 -1.23 17.04
N ASP A 117 -4.76 -0.71 18.14
CA ASP A 117 -6.22 -0.72 18.34
C ASP A 117 -6.88 0.56 17.82
N LYS A 118 -6.10 1.64 17.80
CA LYS A 118 -6.49 2.99 17.39
C LYS A 118 -5.26 3.69 16.85
N ALA A 119 -5.45 4.57 15.87
CA ALA A 119 -4.41 5.49 15.44
C ALA A 119 -3.83 6.27 16.65
N PRO A 120 -2.52 6.59 16.64
CA PRO A 120 -1.88 7.41 17.66
C PRO A 120 -2.58 8.75 17.84
N GLN A 121 -2.52 9.31 19.06
CA GLN A 121 -3.03 10.66 19.28
C GLN A 121 -2.30 11.67 18.39
N PRO A 122 -2.97 12.74 17.92
CA PRO A 122 -2.34 13.73 17.05
C PRO A 122 -1.03 14.29 17.61
N SER A 123 -0.97 14.52 18.93
CA SER A 123 0.23 15.00 19.62
C SER A 123 1.38 13.98 19.66
N ASP A 124 1.08 12.68 19.58
CA ASP A 124 2.07 11.62 19.62
C ASP A 124 2.71 11.37 18.26
N ARG A 125 2.05 11.76 17.16
CA ARG A 125 2.57 11.61 15.80
C ARG A 125 3.93 12.29 15.59
N ALA A 126 4.20 13.38 16.31
CA ALA A 126 5.51 14.04 16.29
C ALA A 126 6.66 13.13 16.74
N LYS A 127 6.40 12.10 17.57
CA LYS A 127 7.39 11.10 18.01
C LYS A 127 7.79 10.13 16.90
N LEU A 128 7.01 10.08 15.81
CA LEU A 128 7.30 9.27 14.63
C LEU A 128 8.24 9.99 13.65
N GLN A 129 8.69 11.20 13.98
CA GLN A 129 9.65 11.95 13.20
C GLN A 129 11.03 11.85 13.85
N GLY A 130 12.09 12.01 13.07
CA GLY A 130 13.42 12.13 13.64
C GLY A 130 13.99 10.80 14.20
N LEU A 131 13.53 9.65 13.71
CA LEU A 131 13.97 8.33 14.18
C LEU A 131 15.27 7.91 13.48
N SER A 132 16.20 7.36 14.26
CA SER A 132 17.48 6.86 13.74
C SER A 132 17.29 5.57 12.95
N THR A 133 17.83 5.53 11.74
CA THR A 133 17.86 4.33 10.89
C THR A 133 19.08 4.35 9.96
N VAL A 134 19.06 3.59 8.87
CA VAL A 134 20.10 3.58 7.84
C VAL A 134 19.50 3.74 6.44
N ASP A 135 20.29 4.26 5.50
CA ASP A 135 19.95 4.22 4.07
C ASP A 135 20.18 2.81 3.48
N VAL A 136 19.94 2.66 2.18
CA VAL A 136 20.18 1.40 1.44
C VAL A 136 21.64 0.92 1.48
N ASN A 137 22.60 1.81 1.72
CA ASN A 137 24.03 1.50 1.80
C ASN A 137 24.50 1.23 3.24
N GLY A 138 23.59 1.31 4.23
CA GLY A 138 23.91 1.13 5.64
C GLY A 138 24.45 2.38 6.34
N ASN A 139 24.46 3.55 5.68
CA ASN A 139 24.88 4.80 6.32
C ASN A 139 23.81 5.27 7.31
N PRO A 140 24.19 5.79 8.49
CA PRO A 140 23.23 6.35 9.43
C PRO A 140 22.47 7.53 8.82
N VAL A 141 21.14 7.50 8.93
CA VAL A 141 20.25 8.60 8.56
C VAL A 141 19.15 8.74 9.61
N THR A 142 18.48 9.88 9.58
CA THR A 142 17.30 10.13 10.40
C THR A 142 16.10 10.23 9.48
N LEU A 143 15.10 9.39 9.72
CA LEU A 143 13.86 9.30 8.94
C LEU A 143 12.67 9.23 9.87
N GLY A 144 11.48 9.34 9.32
CA GLY A 144 10.23 9.22 10.03
C GLY A 144 9.09 9.69 9.15
N GLU A 145 7.94 9.83 9.79
CA GLU A 145 6.73 10.19 9.08
C GLU A 145 6.85 11.53 8.34
N GLY A 146 6.39 11.55 7.08
CA GLY A 146 6.43 12.74 6.22
C GLY A 146 7.72 12.87 5.41
N ASN A 147 8.74 12.04 5.65
CA ASN A 147 9.94 12.04 4.82
C ASN A 147 9.68 11.39 3.46
N LEU A 148 10.31 11.94 2.41
CA LEU A 148 10.27 11.35 1.07
C LEU A 148 11.32 10.25 0.93
N VAL A 149 10.90 9.06 0.54
CA VAL A 149 11.75 7.86 0.44
C VAL A 149 11.54 7.12 -0.88
N THR A 150 12.53 6.31 -1.26
CA THR A 150 12.43 5.36 -2.37
C THR A 150 12.81 3.97 -1.89
N LEU A 151 11.95 2.98 -2.12
CA LEU A 151 12.25 1.56 -1.88
C LEU A 151 12.35 0.82 -3.21
N GLU A 152 13.39 0.03 -3.35
CA GLU A 152 13.53 -0.94 -4.43
C GLU A 152 13.17 -2.34 -3.91
N ALA A 153 12.21 -3.00 -4.56
CA ALA A 153 11.66 -4.28 -4.10
C ALA A 153 11.00 -5.05 -5.25
N PHE A 154 10.49 -6.25 -4.97
CA PHE A 154 9.66 -7.03 -5.88
C PHE A 154 8.20 -6.96 -5.46
N VAL A 155 7.29 -6.81 -6.44
CA VAL A 155 5.84 -6.85 -6.18
C VAL A 155 5.42 -8.29 -5.89
N LEU A 156 4.90 -8.54 -4.69
CA LEU A 156 4.36 -9.84 -4.29
C LEU A 156 2.87 -9.93 -4.65
N ASP A 157 2.12 -8.89 -4.36
CA ASP A 157 0.72 -8.70 -4.75
C ASP A 157 0.43 -7.20 -4.89
N ALA A 158 -0.58 -6.87 -5.69
CA ALA A 158 -1.12 -5.52 -5.77
C ALA A 158 -2.61 -5.59 -6.04
N LYS A 159 -3.42 -4.86 -5.27
CA LYS A 159 -4.89 -4.96 -5.30
C LYS A 159 -5.55 -3.65 -4.91
N HIS A 160 -6.67 -3.33 -5.53
CA HIS A 160 -7.59 -2.33 -4.96
C HIS A 160 -8.18 -2.87 -3.65
N ASP A 161 -7.75 -2.32 -2.52
CA ASP A 161 -8.14 -2.84 -1.20
C ASP A 161 -9.50 -2.27 -0.75
N ASP A 162 -10.09 -2.89 0.27
CA ASP A 162 -11.36 -2.46 0.88
C ASP A 162 -12.56 -2.32 -0.08
N THR A 163 -12.48 -2.97 -1.25
CA THR A 163 -13.51 -2.95 -2.28
C THR A 163 -14.63 -3.97 -2.05
N TYR A 164 -15.77 -3.78 -2.72
CA TYR A 164 -16.97 -4.63 -2.58
C TYR A 164 -16.76 -6.09 -3.01
N VAL A 165 -15.71 -6.38 -3.78
CA VAL A 165 -15.36 -7.75 -4.21
C VAL A 165 -14.46 -8.48 -3.21
N LEU A 166 -13.91 -7.73 -2.24
CA LEU A 166 -13.07 -8.24 -1.17
C LEU A 166 -13.89 -8.37 0.13
N GLY A 167 -13.37 -9.16 1.07
CA GLY A 167 -14.01 -9.39 2.38
C GLY A 167 -14.82 -10.68 2.47
N SER A 168 -15.00 -11.16 3.71
CA SER A 168 -15.67 -12.44 4.02
C SER A 168 -17.14 -12.31 4.41
N GLY A 169 -17.65 -11.08 4.51
CA GLY A 169 -19.01 -10.76 4.92
C GLY A 169 -20.08 -11.10 3.86
N PRO A 170 -21.34 -10.70 4.08
CA PRO A 170 -22.39 -10.83 3.06
C PRO A 170 -22.32 -9.77 1.95
N GLU A 171 -21.66 -8.63 2.20
CA GLU A 171 -21.71 -7.43 1.34
C GLU A 171 -20.31 -6.99 0.86
N GLY A 172 -19.29 -7.85 0.98
CA GLY A 172 -17.89 -7.44 0.80
C GLY A 172 -17.44 -6.35 1.81
N PHE A 173 -16.33 -5.68 1.51
CA PHE A 173 -15.87 -4.50 2.25
C PHE A 173 -16.65 -3.25 1.83
N LYS A 174 -16.58 -2.23 2.70
CA LYS A 174 -17.36 -0.98 2.59
C LYS A 174 -16.49 0.25 2.31
N GLY A 175 -15.26 0.05 1.84
CA GLY A 175 -14.26 1.09 1.73
C GLY A 175 -13.66 1.48 3.08
N GLU A 176 -12.50 2.11 3.05
CA GLU A 176 -11.83 2.62 4.23
C GLU A 176 -12.40 3.99 4.66
N GLY A 177 -12.27 4.31 5.94
CA GLY A 177 -12.63 5.62 6.48
C GLY A 177 -11.92 6.79 5.78
N VAL A 178 -10.65 6.65 5.39
CA VAL A 178 -9.90 7.70 4.64
C VAL A 178 -10.53 7.98 3.27
N ASN A 179 -11.12 6.94 2.66
CA ASN A 179 -11.76 6.93 1.36
C ASN A 179 -13.29 7.07 1.46
N CYS A 180 -13.73 7.74 2.53
CA CYS A 180 -15.14 8.04 2.81
C CYS A 180 -16.08 6.81 2.85
N ASN A 181 -15.56 5.63 3.18
CA ASN A 181 -16.29 4.37 3.19
C ASN A 181 -17.07 4.14 1.88
N ASN A 182 -16.40 4.36 0.75
CA ASN A 182 -16.91 3.98 -0.56
C ASN A 182 -16.12 2.77 -1.06
N SER A 183 -16.79 1.67 -1.38
CA SER A 183 -16.13 0.42 -1.75
C SER A 183 -15.86 0.27 -3.26
N LEU A 184 -16.10 1.30 -4.06
CA LEU A 184 -15.76 1.31 -5.50
C LEU A 184 -14.24 1.36 -5.71
N PHE A 185 -13.77 0.79 -6.81
CA PHE A 185 -12.34 0.70 -7.12
C PHE A 185 -11.68 2.07 -7.25
N ASP A 186 -12.30 2.99 -7.99
CA ASP A 186 -11.81 4.36 -8.19
C ASP A 186 -11.76 5.19 -6.90
N TRP A 187 -12.38 4.70 -5.83
CA TRP A 187 -12.40 5.33 -4.52
C TRP A 187 -11.43 4.72 -3.52
N ASN A 188 -10.76 3.61 -3.83
CA ASN A 188 -9.89 2.94 -2.86
C ASN A 188 -8.43 2.91 -3.29
N ASP A 189 -7.59 2.76 -2.28
CA ASP A 189 -6.16 2.63 -2.41
C ASP A 189 -5.80 1.32 -3.12
N ILE A 190 -4.73 1.34 -3.89
CA ILE A 190 -4.11 0.12 -4.40
C ILE A 190 -3.00 -0.26 -3.42
N HIS A 191 -3.25 -1.28 -2.59
CA HIS A 191 -2.25 -1.87 -1.71
C HIS A 191 -1.24 -2.67 -2.53
N ILE A 192 0.05 -2.44 -2.27
CA ILE A 192 1.17 -3.16 -2.89
C ILE A 192 1.99 -3.81 -1.80
N ALA A 193 2.08 -5.14 -1.81
CA ALA A 193 3.00 -5.90 -0.97
C ALA A 193 4.38 -5.97 -1.64
N LEU A 194 5.39 -5.36 -1.04
CA LEU A 194 6.75 -5.27 -1.58
C LEU A 194 7.72 -6.17 -0.79
N GLY A 195 8.30 -7.17 -1.44
CA GLY A 195 9.27 -8.08 -0.81
C GLY A 195 10.69 -7.95 -1.36
N GLN A 196 11.68 -8.36 -0.56
CA GLN A 196 13.10 -8.38 -0.95
C GLN A 196 13.38 -9.20 -2.23
N THR A 197 12.60 -10.25 -2.42
CA THR A 197 12.68 -11.15 -3.56
C THR A 197 11.28 -11.43 -4.09
N ALA A 198 11.16 -11.83 -5.36
CA ALA A 198 9.88 -12.19 -5.96
C ALA A 198 9.19 -13.41 -5.32
N ALA A 199 9.90 -14.17 -4.48
CA ALA A 199 9.39 -15.35 -3.79
C ALA A 199 9.23 -15.12 -2.27
N ALA A 200 9.39 -13.89 -1.79
CA ALA A 200 9.20 -13.56 -0.39
C ALA A 200 7.74 -13.78 0.03
N GLU A 201 7.54 -14.10 1.30
CA GLU A 201 6.19 -14.21 1.87
C GLU A 201 5.67 -12.82 2.27
N GLU A 202 4.35 -12.62 2.22
CA GLU A 202 3.73 -11.32 2.49
C GLU A 202 4.07 -10.75 3.87
N CYS A 203 4.21 -11.59 4.90
CA CYS A 203 4.61 -11.14 6.23
C CYS A 203 6.01 -10.53 6.32
N SER A 204 6.85 -10.76 5.32
CA SER A 204 8.17 -10.13 5.21
C SER A 204 8.15 -8.83 4.41
N SER A 205 6.99 -8.43 3.89
CA SER A 205 6.82 -7.30 2.99
C SER A 205 6.76 -5.94 3.69
N VAL A 206 7.10 -4.90 2.93
CA VAL A 206 6.76 -3.50 3.20
C VAL A 206 5.52 -3.15 2.36
N THR A 207 4.56 -2.45 2.94
CA THR A 207 3.39 -1.97 2.18
C THR A 207 3.71 -0.64 1.50
N ALA A 208 3.26 -0.49 0.26
CA ALA A 208 3.10 0.81 -0.38
C ALA A 208 1.67 0.94 -0.89
N GLU A 209 1.16 2.16 -0.97
CA GLU A 209 -0.23 2.40 -1.36
C GLU A 209 -0.37 3.54 -2.35
N ILE A 210 -1.08 3.26 -3.44
CA ILE A 210 -1.46 4.27 -4.41
C ILE A 210 -2.85 4.80 -4.05
N ILE A 211 -2.91 6.02 -3.53
CA ILE A 211 -4.19 6.65 -3.20
C ILE A 211 -5.03 6.93 -4.45
N PRO A 212 -6.36 6.96 -4.34
CA PRO A 212 -7.25 7.28 -5.47
C PRO A 212 -7.18 8.77 -5.86
N HIS A 213 -6.84 9.65 -4.91
CA HIS A 213 -6.86 11.08 -5.12
C HIS A 213 -5.87 11.52 -6.21
N PHE A 214 -6.39 12.16 -7.25
CA PHE A 214 -5.66 12.59 -8.45
C PHE A 214 -4.91 11.48 -9.22
N ARG A 215 -5.09 10.20 -8.88
CA ARG A 215 -4.30 9.07 -9.42
C ARG A 215 -4.28 9.04 -10.95
N PRO A 216 -3.13 8.89 -11.61
CA PRO A 216 -3.12 8.71 -13.06
C PRO A 216 -3.88 7.43 -13.46
N PRO A 217 -4.73 7.43 -14.51
CA PRO A 217 -5.49 6.24 -14.91
C PRO A 217 -4.64 5.02 -15.25
N LEU A 218 -3.38 5.23 -15.64
CA LEU A 218 -2.44 4.13 -15.86
C LEU A 218 -2.16 3.38 -14.56
N TRP A 219 -2.13 4.07 -13.43
CA TRP A 219 -1.79 3.48 -12.14
C TRP A 219 -2.90 2.57 -11.62
N ASP A 220 -4.17 2.76 -12.06
CA ASP A 220 -5.25 1.79 -11.84
C ASP A 220 -4.90 0.40 -12.38
N ARG A 221 -4.07 0.33 -13.43
CA ARG A 221 -3.62 -0.93 -14.02
C ARG A 221 -2.60 -1.66 -13.15
N PHE A 222 -2.12 -1.07 -12.05
CA PHE A 222 -1.18 -1.70 -11.11
C PHE A 222 -1.90 -2.66 -10.16
N ASP A 223 -2.72 -3.56 -10.70
CA ASP A 223 -3.47 -4.57 -9.96
C ASP A 223 -3.17 -5.94 -10.57
N THR A 224 -2.79 -6.90 -9.73
CA THR A 224 -2.45 -8.26 -10.12
C THR A 224 -3.19 -9.32 -9.29
N ASN A 225 -4.08 -8.90 -8.41
CA ASN A 225 -4.80 -9.81 -7.54
C ASN A 225 -5.92 -10.50 -8.32
N GLU A 226 -6.08 -11.79 -8.10
CA GLU A 226 -7.01 -12.64 -8.88
C GLU A 226 -8.49 -12.23 -8.72
N CYS A 227 -8.82 -11.55 -7.64
CA CYS A 227 -10.18 -11.11 -7.34
C CYS A 227 -10.48 -9.71 -7.89
N THR A 228 -9.51 -8.79 -7.79
CA THR A 228 -9.71 -7.37 -8.15
C THR A 228 -9.26 -7.04 -9.57
N SER A 229 -8.16 -7.62 -10.07
CA SER A 229 -7.67 -7.35 -11.43
C SER A 229 -8.67 -7.62 -12.57
N PRO A 230 -9.63 -8.57 -12.47
CA PRO A 230 -10.67 -8.73 -13.50
C PRO A 230 -11.62 -7.52 -13.64
N HIS A 231 -11.69 -6.66 -12.63
CA HIS A 231 -12.50 -5.44 -12.62
C HIS A 231 -11.72 -4.21 -13.12
N VAL A 232 -10.41 -4.35 -13.33
CA VAL A 232 -9.53 -3.32 -13.82
C VAL A 232 -9.44 -3.40 -15.34
N THR A 233 -9.48 -2.24 -16.02
CA THR A 233 -9.31 -2.21 -17.48
C THR A 233 -7.83 -2.39 -17.84
N ASN A 234 -7.50 -3.47 -18.55
CA ASN A 234 -6.14 -3.79 -19.02
C ASN A 234 -5.08 -3.85 -17.89
N PRO A 235 -5.24 -4.70 -16.86
CA PRO A 235 -4.28 -4.79 -15.76
C PRO A 235 -2.88 -5.14 -16.26
N LEU A 236 -1.87 -4.58 -15.61
CA LEU A 236 -0.46 -4.81 -15.93
C LEU A 236 0.07 -6.04 -15.19
N PRO A 237 0.95 -6.86 -15.79
CA PRO A 237 1.50 -8.06 -15.16
C PRO A 237 2.65 -7.70 -14.20
N VAL A 238 2.31 -6.99 -13.11
CA VAL A 238 3.28 -6.39 -12.18
C VAL A 238 3.80 -7.38 -11.13
N ARG A 239 3.11 -8.50 -10.88
CA ARG A 239 3.58 -9.52 -9.93
C ARG A 239 4.94 -10.07 -10.33
N GLY A 240 5.85 -10.12 -9.35
CA GLY A 240 7.23 -10.54 -9.51
C GLY A 240 8.12 -9.52 -10.23
N GLN A 241 7.61 -8.37 -10.67
CA GLN A 241 8.43 -7.31 -11.24
C GLN A 241 9.24 -6.64 -10.13
N ARG A 242 10.51 -6.34 -10.45
CA ARG A 242 11.35 -5.47 -9.62
C ARG A 242 10.98 -4.03 -9.90
N VAL A 243 10.65 -3.28 -8.85
CA VAL A 243 10.16 -1.91 -8.93
C VAL A 243 10.94 -1.00 -8.01
N ARG A 244 10.92 0.30 -8.30
CA ARG A 244 11.20 1.37 -7.34
C ARG A 244 9.93 2.14 -7.09
N ILE A 245 9.57 2.24 -5.82
CA ILE A 245 8.43 3.00 -5.36
C ILE A 245 8.96 4.19 -4.57
N THR A 246 8.62 5.39 -5.02
CA THR A 246 8.95 6.64 -4.33
C THR A 246 7.68 7.22 -3.76
N GLY A 247 7.73 7.71 -2.52
CA GLY A 247 6.57 8.31 -1.87
C GLY A 247 6.90 8.76 -0.45
N GLN A 248 5.86 9.17 0.26
CA GLN A 248 5.98 9.56 1.66
C GLN A 248 6.13 8.33 2.56
N LEU A 249 7.05 8.38 3.52
CA LEU A 249 7.09 7.43 4.62
C LEU A 249 5.96 7.74 5.62
N PHE A 250 5.11 6.76 5.88
CA PHE A 250 3.91 6.88 6.72
C PHE A 250 3.87 5.76 7.75
N PHE A 251 3.37 6.05 8.96
CA PHE A 251 3.13 5.03 9.98
C PHE A 251 1.62 4.79 10.13
N ASP A 252 1.16 3.62 9.72
CA ASP A 252 -0.21 3.18 9.86
C ASP A 252 -0.47 2.64 11.27
N GLY A 253 -0.68 3.56 12.20
CA GLY A 253 -0.84 3.24 13.60
C GLY A 253 -2.21 2.66 13.97
N SER A 254 -3.12 2.46 13.01
CA SER A 254 -4.39 1.75 13.24
C SER A 254 -4.22 0.23 13.23
N HIS A 255 -3.02 -0.26 12.93
CA HIS A 255 -2.73 -1.67 12.72
C HIS A 255 -1.44 -2.10 13.42
N THR A 256 -1.19 -3.41 13.50
CA THR A 256 0.05 -3.99 14.01
C THR A 256 0.69 -4.94 13.00
N PRO A 257 2.03 -5.11 13.05
CA PRO A 257 2.72 -6.15 12.29
C PRO A 257 2.27 -7.55 12.72
N GLY A 258 2.35 -8.53 11.81
CA GLY A 258 1.81 -9.88 12.01
C GLY A 258 2.62 -10.95 11.28
N SER A 259 2.53 -12.19 11.74
CA SER A 259 3.29 -13.34 11.22
C SER A 259 2.70 -13.91 9.93
N CYS A 260 3.50 -14.70 9.21
CA CYS A 260 3.03 -15.52 8.10
C CYS A 260 2.13 -16.64 8.64
N GLY A 261 0.82 -16.39 8.67
CA GLY A 261 -0.17 -17.32 9.17
C GLY A 261 -0.27 -17.39 10.70
N GLY A 262 -1.20 -18.23 11.17
CA GLY A 262 -1.64 -18.30 12.56
C GLY A 262 -2.81 -17.34 12.85
N PRO A 263 -3.44 -17.47 14.04
CA PRO A 263 -4.47 -16.53 14.45
C PRO A 263 -3.86 -15.13 14.65
N MET A 264 -4.38 -14.16 13.91
CA MET A 264 -4.04 -12.75 14.06
C MET A 264 -5.21 -12.00 14.71
N GLY A 265 -4.90 -10.97 15.49
CA GLY A 265 -5.92 -10.05 16.00
C GLY A 265 -6.57 -9.27 14.84
N PRO A 266 -7.72 -8.60 15.08
CA PRO A 266 -8.45 -7.88 14.03
C PRO A 266 -7.66 -6.74 13.38
N HIS A 267 -6.60 -6.28 14.03
CA HIS A 267 -5.74 -5.19 13.56
C HIS A 267 -4.34 -5.65 13.16
N ALA A 268 -4.04 -6.95 13.23
CA ALA A 268 -2.73 -7.49 12.88
C ALA A 268 -2.75 -8.04 11.45
N PHE A 269 -1.83 -7.57 10.62
CA PHE A 269 -1.73 -7.94 9.21
C PHE A 269 -0.39 -8.63 8.94
N PRO A 270 -0.32 -9.57 7.98
CA PRO A 270 0.92 -10.27 7.67
C PRO A 270 1.87 -9.30 6.95
N ARG A 271 2.63 -8.52 7.73
CA ARG A 271 3.65 -7.57 7.26
C ARG A 271 4.71 -7.35 8.32
N ARG A 272 5.92 -6.97 7.90
CA ARG A 272 7.10 -6.83 8.77
C ARG A 272 7.04 -5.62 9.70
N ALA A 273 6.31 -4.59 9.26
CA ALA A 273 6.15 -3.30 9.91
C ALA A 273 4.84 -2.66 9.47
N VAL A 274 4.37 -1.66 10.21
CA VAL A 274 3.28 -0.76 9.79
C VAL A 274 3.81 0.59 9.31
N TRP A 275 5.11 0.63 8.99
CA TRP A 275 5.70 1.69 8.18
C TRP A 275 5.48 1.37 6.70
N GLU A 276 4.99 2.37 5.97
CA GLU A 276 4.54 2.24 4.59
C GLU A 276 5.09 3.35 3.72
N ILE A 277 5.09 3.13 2.41
CA ILE A 277 5.24 4.21 1.43
C ILE A 277 3.84 4.64 1.00
N HIS A 278 3.31 5.67 1.66
CA HIS A 278 1.95 6.15 1.51
C HIS A 278 1.90 7.69 1.67
N PRO A 279 1.44 8.44 0.65
CA PRO A 279 1.10 7.96 -0.70
C PRO A 279 2.32 7.65 -1.57
N VAL A 280 2.11 6.80 -2.58
CA VAL A 280 3.05 6.64 -3.69
C VAL A 280 3.03 7.88 -4.61
N TYR A 281 4.21 8.39 -4.92
CA TYR A 281 4.44 9.54 -5.81
C TYR A 281 5.13 9.19 -7.12
N ALA A 282 5.83 8.06 -7.21
CA ALA A 282 6.36 7.57 -8.47
C ALA A 282 6.54 6.05 -8.45
N ILE A 283 6.32 5.43 -9.60
CA ILE A 283 6.49 4.01 -9.83
C ILE A 283 7.45 3.84 -11.01
N GLU A 284 8.58 3.19 -10.76
CA GLU A 284 9.49 2.75 -11.81
C GLU A 284 9.56 1.23 -11.83
N VAL A 285 9.63 0.64 -13.01
CA VAL A 285 9.74 -0.80 -13.21
C VAL A 285 11.09 -1.10 -13.85
N PHE A 286 11.77 -2.15 -13.38
CA PHE A 286 13.01 -2.61 -14.00
C PHE A 286 12.70 -3.24 -15.37
N ASP A 287 13.10 -2.56 -16.45
CA ASP A 287 13.00 -3.07 -17.81
C ASP A 287 14.25 -3.91 -18.11
N ALA A 288 14.07 -5.24 -18.14
CA ALA A 288 15.16 -6.17 -18.41
C ALA A 288 15.76 -6.01 -19.82
N ALA A 289 14.99 -5.57 -20.82
CA ALA A 289 15.48 -5.36 -22.18
C ALA A 289 16.36 -4.10 -22.26
N LYS A 290 16.05 -3.08 -21.47
CA LYS A 290 16.84 -1.83 -21.38
C LYS A 290 17.91 -1.87 -20.28
N ASN A 291 17.88 -2.88 -19.41
CA ASN A 291 18.74 -3.04 -18.24
C ASN A 291 18.76 -1.80 -17.34
N LYS A 292 17.59 -1.19 -17.11
CA LYS A 292 17.42 -0.02 -16.24
C LYS A 292 16.00 0.07 -15.69
N PHE A 293 15.83 0.84 -14.62
CA PHE A 293 14.52 1.30 -14.22
C PHE A 293 14.00 2.33 -15.24
N VAL A 294 12.73 2.22 -15.57
CA VAL A 294 11.97 3.16 -16.41
C VAL A 294 10.65 3.47 -15.70
N THR A 295 9.99 4.58 -16.03
CA THR A 295 8.70 4.89 -15.41
C THR A 295 7.65 3.84 -15.77
N LEU A 296 6.61 3.70 -14.95
CA LEU A 296 5.49 2.81 -15.25
C LEU A 296 4.87 3.11 -16.62
N GLU A 297 4.78 4.39 -17.00
CA GLU A 297 4.29 4.86 -18.30
C GLU A 297 5.15 4.34 -19.45
N GLU A 298 6.47 4.42 -19.34
CA GLU A 298 7.38 3.90 -20.37
C GLU A 298 7.31 2.37 -20.45
N TRP A 299 7.26 1.69 -19.30
CA TRP A 299 7.21 0.23 -19.26
C TRP A 299 5.90 -0.32 -19.84
N ALA A 300 4.77 0.33 -19.53
CA ALA A 300 3.44 -0.10 -19.94
C ALA A 300 3.17 0.05 -21.45
N GLN A 301 3.91 0.90 -22.18
CA GLN A 301 3.78 1.02 -23.64
C GLN A 301 4.13 -0.27 -24.38
N GLY A 302 4.93 -1.15 -23.76
CA GLY A 302 5.31 -2.44 -24.32
C GLY A 302 4.51 -3.63 -23.76
N LYS A 303 3.37 -3.40 -23.09
CA LYS A 303 2.57 -4.41 -22.39
C LYS A 303 1.12 -4.40 -22.82
#